data_AF-A0A9D4F348-F1
#
_entry.id   AF-A0A9D4F348-F1
#
_cell.length_a   1.000
_cell.length_b   1.000
_cell.length_c   1.000
_cell.angle_alpha   90.00
_cell.angle_beta   90.00
_cell.angle_gamma   90.00
#
_symmetry.space_group_name_H-M   'P 1'
#
loop_
_entity.id
_entity.type
_entity.pdbx_description
1 polymer ?
#
loop_
_entity_poly.entity_id
_entity_poly.type
_entity_poly.pdbx_seq_one_letter_code
_entity_poly.pdbx_strand_id
1 'polypeptide(L)'
;MREHNAKVQEKVQHFKCFIHNMRNLHKHLRSACIKQTKGMDRLLYCKKLATAIRTRVRLELTRLRKLLRGDELYLARARETVTNVLDCFSGSHDRCKHKSVFCTAHLKGHSTRYLPYGKIVVLSAADKQQLQKVLDKYCGVQQLRDTVQLHNTNRCENMHSRLFSYASKSMVWKRSFTALCYSATLGASVGRGLSLLQFAERCGINIEASDPMYRYAMFTQNIARYHSDRKQKHEYKTSRYLSHRKRE
;
A
#
# COMPACT_ATOMS: atom_id res chain seq x y z
N MET A 1 39.09 22.18 10.93
CA MET A 1 37.64 22.14 11.20
C MET A 1 37.12 20.70 11.11
N ARG A 2 37.17 19.95 12.20
CA ARG A 2 36.56 18.61 12.33
C ARG A 2 35.68 18.63 13.57
N GLU A 3 34.47 19.15 13.45
CA GLU A 3 33.50 19.10 14.54
C GLU A 3 32.13 18.70 14.02
N HIS A 4 31.45 17.91 14.85
CA HIS A 4 30.05 17.49 14.76
C HIS A 4 29.64 16.55 13.62
N ASN A 5 29.95 15.26 13.78
CA ASN A 5 29.02 14.21 13.40
C ASN A 5 28.63 13.44 14.66
N ALA A 6 27.74 14.03 15.47
CA ALA A 6 26.96 13.24 16.40
C ALA A 6 26.27 12.16 15.58
N LYS A 7 26.64 10.89 15.79
CA LYS A 7 26.00 9.75 15.16
C LYS A 7 24.52 9.76 15.58
N VAL A 8 23.67 10.39 14.78
CA VAL A 8 22.24 10.13 14.81
C VAL A 8 22.12 8.65 14.47
N GLN A 9 22.00 7.81 15.49
CA GLN A 9 21.59 6.43 15.29
C GLN A 9 20.15 6.50 14.81
N GLU A 10 19.96 6.60 13.50
CA GLU A 10 18.66 6.39 12.88
C GLU A 10 18.17 5.01 13.31
N LYS A 11 17.14 4.98 14.15
CA LYS A 11 16.48 3.73 14.51
C LYS A 11 15.92 3.13 13.24
N VAL A 12 16.49 2.02 12.80
CA VAL A 12 15.97 1.25 11.67
C VAL A 12 14.55 0.81 12.02
N GLN A 13 13.57 1.37 11.34
CA GLN A 13 12.17 0.99 11.51
C GLN A 13 11.85 -0.21 10.62
N HIS A 14 11.39 -1.29 11.22
CA HIS A 14 10.93 -2.47 10.50
C HIS A 14 9.44 -2.34 10.18
N PHE A 15 9.10 -2.24 8.90
CA PHE A 15 7.72 -2.21 8.45
C PHE A 15 7.19 -3.62 8.16
N LYS A 16 5.93 -3.86 8.52
CA LYS A 16 5.22 -5.11 8.22
C LYS A 16 4.58 -5.04 6.84
N CYS A 17 4.48 -6.20 6.18
CA CYS A 17 3.76 -6.30 4.91
C CYS A 17 2.26 -6.06 5.13
N PHE A 18 1.75 -4.99 4.52
CA PHE A 18 0.35 -4.59 4.60
C PHE A 18 -0.59 -5.66 4.04
N ILE A 19 -0.21 -6.33 2.95
CA ILE A 19 -1.05 -7.39 2.36
C ILE A 19 -1.15 -8.61 3.28
N HIS A 20 -0.07 -9.00 3.95
CA HIS A 20 -0.12 -10.07 4.95
C HIS A 20 -0.98 -9.67 6.14
N ASN A 21 -0.86 -8.43 6.62
CA ASN A 21 -1.72 -7.90 7.67
C ASN A 21 -3.21 -7.98 7.29
N MET A 22 -3.56 -7.57 6.06
CA MET A 22 -4.94 -7.65 5.53
C MET A 22 -5.44 -9.08 5.31
N ARG A 23 -4.56 -10.03 4.97
CA ARG A 23 -4.91 -11.46 4.88
C ARG A 23 -5.24 -12.01 6.27
N ASN A 24 -4.42 -11.69 7.27
CA ASN A 24 -4.67 -12.12 8.66
C ASN A 24 -5.95 -11.50 9.21
N LEU A 25 -6.18 -10.21 8.97
CA LEU A 25 -7.43 -9.54 9.31
C LEU A 25 -8.65 -10.30 8.77
N HIS A 26 -8.65 -10.66 7.48
CA HIS A 26 -9.74 -11.43 6.87
C HIS A 26 -9.96 -12.80 7.52
N LYS A 27 -8.86 -13.52 7.82
CA LYS A 27 -8.91 -14.82 8.49
C LYS A 27 -9.60 -14.71 9.86
N HIS A 28 -9.22 -13.68 10.64
CA HIS A 28 -9.78 -13.45 11.96
C HIS A 28 -11.21 -12.86 11.95
N LEU A 29 -11.54 -12.03 10.96
CA LEU A 29 -12.92 -11.56 10.76
C LEU A 29 -13.85 -12.72 10.38
N ARG A 30 -13.38 -13.68 9.58
CA ARG A 30 -14.16 -14.87 9.21
C ARG A 30 -14.43 -15.76 10.43
N SER A 31 -13.47 -15.87 11.35
CA SER A 31 -13.63 -16.62 12.60
C SER A 31 -14.38 -15.85 13.68
N ALA A 32 -14.52 -14.53 13.55
CA ALA A 32 -15.37 -13.73 14.43
C ALA A 32 -16.83 -14.08 14.13
N CYS A 33 -17.31 -15.13 14.79
CA CYS A 33 -18.65 -15.67 14.69
C CYS A 33 -19.72 -14.61 14.92
N ILE A 34 -20.48 -14.26 13.87
CA ILE A 34 -21.68 -13.41 13.99
C ILE A 34 -22.89 -14.30 14.20
N LYS A 35 -23.76 -13.91 15.13
CA LYS A 35 -24.93 -14.72 15.54
C LYS A 35 -26.13 -14.61 14.58
N GLN A 36 -26.29 -13.50 13.88
CA GLN A 36 -27.47 -13.27 13.02
C GLN A 36 -27.23 -13.62 11.55
N THR A 37 -27.70 -14.79 11.14
CA THR A 37 -27.93 -15.13 9.72
C THR A 37 -29.31 -15.76 9.55
N LYS A 38 -30.37 -14.98 9.74
CA LYS A 38 -31.75 -15.46 9.48
C LYS A 38 -31.86 -15.87 8.01
N GLY A 39 -32.02 -17.17 7.75
CA GLY A 39 -32.23 -17.75 6.42
C GLY A 39 -31.02 -17.72 5.46
N MET A 40 -29.81 -17.43 5.94
CA MET A 40 -28.60 -17.39 5.12
C MET A 40 -27.55 -18.39 5.62
N ASP A 41 -26.80 -19.00 4.70
CA ASP A 41 -25.62 -19.81 5.06
C ASP A 41 -24.62 -18.94 5.83
N ARG A 42 -24.43 -19.28 7.10
CA ARG A 42 -23.57 -18.57 8.04
C ARG A 42 -22.12 -18.51 7.58
N LEU A 43 -21.58 -19.60 7.06
CA LEU A 43 -20.18 -19.66 6.60
C LEU A 43 -19.97 -18.76 5.39
N LEU A 44 -20.90 -18.81 4.44
CA LEU A 44 -20.84 -17.97 3.25
C LEU A 44 -21.04 -16.49 3.59
N TYR A 45 -21.98 -16.17 4.48
CA TYR A 45 -22.21 -14.82 4.97
C TYR A 45 -20.96 -14.23 5.64
N CYS A 46 -20.39 -14.93 6.62
CA CYS A 46 -19.17 -14.50 7.32
C CYS A 46 -18.00 -14.33 6.34
N LYS A 47 -17.85 -15.23 5.36
CA LYS A 47 -16.82 -15.10 4.30
C LYS A 47 -17.02 -13.84 3.46
N LYS A 48 -18.25 -13.55 3.02
CA LYS A 48 -18.58 -12.35 2.24
C LYS A 48 -18.35 -11.08 3.06
N LEU A 49 -18.80 -11.06 4.32
CA LEU A 49 -18.63 -9.92 5.22
C LEU A 49 -17.15 -9.63 5.50
N ALA A 50 -16.37 -10.65 5.88
CA ALA A 50 -14.94 -10.49 6.09
C ALA A 50 -14.25 -9.94 4.83
N THR A 51 -14.67 -10.41 3.65
CA THR A 51 -14.15 -9.93 2.36
C THR A 51 -14.49 -8.46 2.12
N ALA A 52 -15.73 -8.07 2.37
CA ALA A 52 -16.20 -6.69 2.23
C ALA A 52 -15.48 -5.75 3.22
N ILE A 53 -15.39 -6.11 4.50
CA ILE A 53 -14.67 -5.33 5.53
C ILE A 53 -13.19 -5.19 5.16
N ARG A 54 -12.50 -6.30 4.86
CA ARG A 54 -11.08 -6.24 4.44
C ARG A 54 -10.89 -5.33 3.24
N THR A 55 -11.74 -5.46 2.23
CA THR A 55 -11.65 -4.67 1.00
C THR A 55 -11.87 -3.20 1.30
N ARG A 56 -12.85 -2.89 2.14
CA ARG A 56 -13.14 -1.53 2.58
C ARG A 56 -11.96 -0.93 3.32
N VAL A 57 -11.48 -1.57 4.38
CA VAL A 57 -10.31 -1.12 5.16
C VAL A 57 -9.10 -0.91 4.25
N ARG A 58 -8.81 -1.87 3.36
CA ARG A 58 -7.69 -1.77 2.43
C ARG A 58 -7.78 -0.51 1.55
N LEU A 59 -8.94 -0.27 0.96
CA LEU A 59 -9.13 0.85 0.02
C LEU A 59 -9.12 2.19 0.75
N GLU A 60 -9.71 2.27 1.94
CA GLU A 60 -9.66 3.46 2.80
C GLU A 60 -8.21 3.84 3.12
N LEU A 61 -7.43 2.90 3.68
CA LEU A 61 -6.03 3.15 4.05
C LEU A 61 -5.18 3.51 2.83
N THR A 62 -5.39 2.84 1.70
CA THR A 62 -4.65 3.11 0.45
C THR A 62 -4.96 4.50 -0.10
N ARG A 63 -6.23 4.92 -0.07
CA ARG A 63 -6.65 6.24 -0.54
C ARG A 63 -6.19 7.34 0.41
N LEU A 64 -6.32 7.13 1.73
CA LEU A 64 -5.81 8.05 2.74
C LEU A 64 -4.32 8.30 2.59
N ARG A 65 -3.52 7.24 2.36
CA ARG A 65 -2.08 7.40 2.17
C ARG A 65 -1.71 8.20 0.91
N LYS A 66 -2.55 8.17 -0.12
CA LYS A 66 -2.36 9.01 -1.31
C LYS A 66 -2.71 10.48 -1.06
N LEU A 67 -3.69 10.74 -0.17
CA LEU A 67 -4.17 12.08 0.14
C LEU A 67 -3.30 12.78 1.20
N LEU A 68 -2.80 12.04 2.19
CA LEU A 68 -2.08 12.58 3.34
C LEU A 68 -0.59 12.28 3.24
N ARG A 69 0.23 13.33 3.24
CA ARG A 69 1.70 13.24 3.13
C ARG A 69 2.42 13.07 4.48
N GLY A 70 1.75 13.30 5.61
CA GLY A 70 2.30 13.14 6.96
C GLY A 70 1.84 11.87 7.65
N ASP A 71 2.77 11.17 8.31
CA ASP A 71 2.49 9.89 8.98
C ASP A 71 1.54 10.07 10.18
N GLU A 72 1.74 11.08 11.04
CA GLU A 72 0.86 11.32 12.19
C GLU A 72 -0.57 11.69 11.78
N LEU A 73 -0.72 12.58 10.78
CA LEU A 73 -2.04 12.92 10.21
C LEU A 73 -2.72 11.70 9.58
N TYR A 74 -1.94 10.86 8.89
CA TYR A 74 -2.43 9.60 8.35
C TYR A 74 -2.91 8.67 9.46
N LEU A 75 -2.14 8.49 10.54
CA LEU A 75 -2.47 7.58 11.64
C LEU A 75 -3.75 8.00 12.37
N ALA A 76 -3.88 9.29 12.69
CA ALA A 76 -5.07 9.84 13.31
C ALA A 76 -6.32 9.56 12.46
N ARG A 77 -6.26 9.89 11.16
CA ARG A 77 -7.41 9.73 10.26
C ARG A 77 -7.70 8.27 9.90
N ALA A 78 -6.66 7.43 9.78
CA ALA A 78 -6.80 6.01 9.52
C ALA A 78 -7.59 5.30 10.63
N ARG A 79 -7.30 5.61 11.90
CA ARG A 79 -8.01 5.02 13.04
C ARG A 79 -9.50 5.37 13.04
N GLU A 80 -9.81 6.64 12.81
CA GLU A 80 -11.20 7.10 12.71
C GLU A 80 -11.94 6.46 11.53
N THR A 81 -11.26 6.28 10.41
CA THR A 81 -11.85 5.68 9.22
C THR A 81 -12.15 4.19 9.45
N VAL A 82 -11.23 3.46 10.08
CA VAL A 82 -11.39 2.03 10.36
C VAL A 82 -12.52 1.77 11.36
N THR A 83 -12.60 2.58 12.43
CA THR A 83 -13.68 2.48 13.42
C THR A 83 -15.06 2.76 12.81
N ASN A 84 -15.13 3.69 11.85
CA ASN A 84 -16.36 4.01 11.13
C ASN A 84 -16.84 2.92 10.15
N VAL A 85 -16.02 1.91 9.82
CA VAL A 85 -16.39 0.86 8.85
C VAL A 85 -17.59 0.07 9.34
N LEU A 86 -17.64 -0.29 10.63
CA LEU A 86 -18.74 -1.10 11.16
C LEU A 86 -20.05 -0.32 11.20
N ASP A 87 -20.01 0.96 11.62
CA ASP A 87 -21.18 1.86 11.60
C ASP A 87 -21.76 1.98 10.18
N CYS A 88 -20.88 2.18 9.20
CA CYS A 88 -21.22 2.26 7.79
C CYS A 88 -21.86 0.97 7.25
N PHE A 89 -21.45 -0.21 7.74
CA PHE A 89 -22.01 -1.49 7.29
C PHE A 89 -23.37 -1.79 7.91
N SER A 90 -23.61 -1.24 9.10
CA SER A 90 -24.92 -1.25 9.78
C SER A 90 -25.91 -0.21 9.23
N GLY A 91 -25.50 0.58 8.24
CA GLY A 91 -26.36 1.58 7.58
C GLY A 91 -26.29 2.99 8.18
N SER A 92 -25.49 3.22 9.22
CA SER A 92 -25.24 4.58 9.73
C SER A 92 -24.14 5.24 8.90
N HIS A 93 -24.52 6.24 8.11
CA HIS A 93 -23.62 6.91 7.17
C HIS A 93 -23.31 8.36 7.51
N ASP A 94 -23.80 8.88 8.64
CA ASP A 94 -23.68 10.29 9.04
C ASP A 94 -22.21 10.77 9.05
N ARG A 95 -21.32 9.89 9.50
CA ARG A 95 -19.88 10.14 9.59
C ARG A 95 -19.14 9.84 8.30
N CYS A 96 -19.74 9.15 7.34
CA CYS A 96 -19.06 8.73 6.11
C CYS A 96 -18.62 9.92 5.25
N LYS A 97 -19.35 11.04 5.24
CA LYS A 97 -18.96 12.25 4.49
C LYS A 97 -17.60 12.80 4.93
N HIS A 98 -17.28 12.72 6.22
CA HIS A 98 -16.07 13.32 6.79
C HIS A 98 -14.96 12.29 7.04
N LYS A 99 -15.34 11.07 7.45
CA LYS A 99 -14.42 10.04 7.93
C LYS A 99 -14.10 8.96 6.91
N SER A 100 -14.78 8.92 5.76
CA SER A 100 -14.53 7.91 4.74
C SER A 100 -14.07 8.55 3.44
N VAL A 101 -13.05 7.96 2.82
CA VAL A 101 -12.59 8.31 1.46
C VAL A 101 -13.06 7.27 0.42
N PHE A 102 -13.89 6.32 0.84
CA PHE A 102 -14.43 5.27 -0.01
C PHE A 102 -15.96 5.24 -0.07
N CYS A 103 -16.66 5.48 1.03
CA CYS A 103 -18.12 5.46 1.06
C CYS A 103 -18.70 6.63 0.27
N THR A 104 -19.64 6.30 -0.60
CA THR A 104 -20.40 7.24 -1.41
C THR A 104 -21.86 7.33 -0.96
N ALA A 105 -22.19 6.93 0.27
CA ALA A 105 -23.58 6.94 0.76
C ALA A 105 -24.21 8.34 0.79
N HIS A 106 -23.39 9.39 0.83
CA HIS A 106 -23.84 10.77 0.72
C HIS A 106 -24.16 11.21 -0.72
N LEU A 107 -23.89 10.38 -1.74
CA LEU A 107 -24.13 10.67 -3.14
C LEU A 107 -25.42 9.99 -3.64
N LYS A 108 -26.15 10.67 -4.54
CA LYS A 108 -27.31 10.08 -5.25
C LYS A 108 -26.83 8.88 -6.07
N GLY A 109 -27.44 7.70 -5.87
CA GLY A 109 -27.04 6.45 -6.54
C GLY A 109 -26.17 5.50 -5.71
N HIS A 110 -26.07 5.70 -4.39
CA HIS A 110 -25.40 4.75 -3.50
C HIS A 110 -25.99 3.34 -3.63
N SER A 111 -25.10 2.34 -3.77
CA SER A 111 -25.48 0.94 -3.89
C SER A 111 -24.85 0.10 -2.78
N THR A 112 -25.67 -0.73 -2.14
CA THR A 112 -25.25 -1.69 -1.11
C THR A 112 -24.73 -3.01 -1.69
N ARG A 113 -24.58 -3.13 -3.02
CA ARG A 113 -24.12 -4.38 -3.69
C ARG A 113 -22.78 -4.93 -3.19
N TYR A 114 -21.93 -4.08 -2.61
CA TYR A 114 -20.65 -4.49 -2.02
C TYR A 114 -20.79 -5.20 -0.67
N LEU A 115 -21.96 -5.10 -0.01
CA LEU A 115 -22.28 -5.77 1.24
C LEU A 115 -22.69 -7.23 0.99
N PRO A 116 -22.63 -8.09 2.03
CA PRO A 116 -23.13 -9.46 1.92
C PRO A 116 -24.56 -9.48 1.40
N TYR A 117 -24.77 -10.17 0.27
CA TYR A 117 -26.08 -10.29 -0.40
C TYR A 117 -26.73 -8.95 -0.78
N GLY A 118 -25.95 -7.86 -0.88
CA GLY A 118 -26.47 -6.55 -1.23
C GLY A 118 -27.32 -5.89 -0.14
N LYS A 119 -27.31 -6.41 1.08
CA LYS A 119 -28.16 -5.94 2.18
C LYS A 119 -27.33 -5.29 3.29
N ILE A 120 -27.95 -4.35 4.00
CA ILE A 120 -27.39 -3.75 5.22
C ILE A 120 -27.16 -4.86 6.25
N VAL A 121 -26.03 -4.79 6.94
CA VAL A 121 -25.59 -5.80 7.89
C VAL A 121 -26.20 -5.45 9.25
N VAL A 122 -27.17 -6.25 9.72
CA VAL A 122 -27.71 -6.08 11.08
C VAL A 122 -26.71 -6.69 12.07
N LEU A 123 -25.94 -5.83 12.73
CA LEU A 123 -24.96 -6.23 13.75
C LEU A 123 -25.53 -5.98 15.14
N SER A 124 -25.55 -7.01 16.01
CA SER A 124 -25.80 -6.80 17.42
C SER A 124 -24.65 -6.03 18.08
N ALA A 125 -24.89 -5.42 19.25
CA ALA A 125 -23.84 -4.74 20.00
C ALA A 125 -22.65 -5.68 20.32
N ALA A 126 -22.94 -6.96 20.63
CA ALA A 126 -21.92 -7.98 20.88
C ALA A 126 -21.11 -8.31 19.61
N ASP A 127 -21.78 -8.49 18.46
CA ASP A 127 -21.11 -8.74 17.18
C ASP A 127 -20.21 -7.56 16.80
N LYS A 128 -20.71 -6.33 16.96
CA LYS A 128 -19.96 -5.10 16.69
C LYS A 128 -18.73 -5.02 17.57
N GLN A 129 -18.85 -5.31 18.87
CA GLN A 129 -17.72 -5.31 19.79
C GLN A 129 -16.67 -6.38 19.42
N GLN A 130 -17.10 -7.57 19.02
CA GLN A 130 -16.19 -8.64 18.60
C GLN A 130 -15.44 -8.29 17.32
N LEU A 131 -16.15 -7.75 16.32
CA LEU A 131 -15.53 -7.28 15.07
C LEU A 131 -14.59 -6.10 15.32
N GLN A 132 -14.96 -5.18 16.21
CA GLN A 132 -14.13 -4.04 16.58
C GLN A 132 -12.82 -4.51 17.24
N LYS A 133 -12.87 -5.49 18.15
CA LYS A 133 -11.66 -6.09 18.74
C LYS A 133 -10.71 -6.65 17.68
N VAL A 134 -11.25 -7.30 16.64
CA VAL A 134 -10.44 -7.80 15.51
C VAL A 134 -9.86 -6.64 14.71
N LEU A 135 -10.63 -5.60 14.42
CA LEU A 135 -10.14 -4.40 13.73
C LEU A 135 -9.03 -3.72 14.55
N ASP A 136 -9.21 -3.54 15.85
CA ASP A 136 -8.21 -2.90 16.73
C ASP A 136 -6.92 -3.73 16.82
N LYS A 137 -7.02 -5.06 16.81
CA LYS A 137 -5.85 -5.94 16.81
C LYS A 137 -4.97 -5.75 15.57
N TYR A 138 -5.57 -5.56 14.38
CA TYR A 138 -4.85 -5.52 13.10
C TYR A 138 -4.68 -4.11 12.52
N CYS A 139 -5.49 -3.16 12.97
CA CYS A 139 -5.52 -1.77 12.53
C CYS A 139 -5.47 -0.79 13.72
N GLY A 140 -4.99 -1.24 14.88
CA GLY A 140 -4.67 -0.37 16.00
C GLY A 140 -3.48 0.53 15.69
N VAL A 141 -3.24 1.54 16.53
CA VAL A 141 -2.23 2.60 16.30
C VAL A 141 -0.86 2.01 15.96
N GLN A 142 -0.39 1.04 16.74
CA GLN A 142 0.92 0.42 16.50
C GLN A 142 0.96 -0.35 15.17
N GLN A 143 -0.09 -1.10 14.82
CA GLN A 143 -0.09 -1.85 13.55
C GLN A 143 -0.22 -0.92 12.34
N LEU A 144 -0.95 0.19 12.48
CA LEU A 144 -1.00 1.22 11.44
C LEU A 144 0.35 1.91 11.27
N ARG A 145 1.10 2.16 12.36
CA ARG A 145 2.50 2.63 12.29
C ARG A 145 3.38 1.64 11.54
N ASP A 146 3.34 0.38 11.95
CA ASP A 146 4.15 -0.69 11.33
C ASP A 146 3.79 -0.92 9.84
N THR A 147 2.59 -0.53 9.41
CA THR A 147 2.10 -0.72 8.02
C THR A 147 1.90 0.58 7.24
N VAL A 148 2.37 1.73 7.75
CA VAL A 148 2.13 3.07 7.18
C VAL A 148 2.56 3.21 5.72
N GLN A 149 3.63 2.52 5.33
CA GLN A 149 4.18 2.55 3.97
C GLN A 149 3.41 1.68 2.97
N LEU A 150 2.42 0.91 3.45
CA LEU A 150 1.57 0.03 2.65
C LEU A 150 2.38 -0.94 1.74
N HIS A 151 3.53 -1.41 2.23
CA HIS A 151 4.37 -2.33 1.49
C HIS A 151 3.65 -3.66 1.20
N ASN A 152 3.84 -4.18 0.00
CA ASN A 152 3.44 -5.53 -0.37
C ASN A 152 4.69 -6.36 -0.71
N THR A 153 4.56 -7.69 -0.69
CA THR A 153 5.67 -8.62 -0.97
C THR A 153 6.36 -8.30 -2.27
N ASN A 154 5.60 -8.13 -3.35
CA ASN A 154 6.15 -7.85 -4.68
C ASN A 154 6.94 -6.53 -4.71
N ARG A 155 6.51 -5.51 -3.96
CA ARG A 155 7.20 -4.23 -3.85
C ARG A 155 8.48 -4.37 -3.06
N CYS A 156 8.48 -5.14 -1.98
CA CYS A 156 9.68 -5.45 -1.20
C CYS A 156 10.68 -6.28 -2.03
N GLU A 157 10.22 -7.34 -2.70
CA GLU A 157 11.04 -8.18 -3.59
C GLU A 157 11.62 -7.36 -4.75
N ASN A 158 10.79 -6.57 -5.44
CA ASN A 158 11.28 -5.68 -6.49
C ASN A 158 12.31 -4.68 -5.98
N MET A 159 12.14 -4.15 -4.76
CA MET A 159 13.12 -3.26 -4.15
C MET A 159 14.42 -4.02 -3.82
N HIS A 160 14.33 -5.21 -3.22
CA HIS A 160 15.50 -6.04 -2.93
C HIS A 160 16.26 -6.42 -4.19
N SER A 161 15.57 -6.90 -5.23
CA SER A 161 16.19 -7.23 -6.52
C SER A 161 16.88 -6.01 -7.15
N ARG A 162 16.27 -4.82 -7.04
CA ARG A 162 16.92 -3.57 -7.48
C ARG A 162 18.14 -3.27 -6.64
N LEU A 163 18.03 -3.30 -5.32
CA LEU A 163 19.15 -3.01 -4.41
C LEU A 163 20.33 -3.95 -4.68
N PHE A 164 20.08 -5.25 -4.89
CA PHE A 164 21.13 -6.21 -5.23
C PHE A 164 21.69 -6.06 -6.65
N SER A 165 21.01 -5.33 -7.55
CA SER A 165 21.59 -4.95 -8.84
C SER A 165 22.61 -3.81 -8.73
N TYR A 166 22.50 -2.96 -7.70
CA TYR A 166 23.46 -1.88 -7.42
C TYR A 166 24.55 -2.32 -6.43
N ALA A 167 24.15 -3.03 -5.37
CA ALA A 167 25.03 -3.55 -4.34
C ALA A 167 24.89 -5.07 -4.30
N SER A 168 25.67 -5.77 -5.13
CA SER A 168 25.76 -7.23 -5.04
C SER A 168 26.24 -7.61 -3.64
N LYS A 169 25.95 -8.84 -3.18
CA LYS A 169 26.29 -9.34 -1.83
C LYS A 169 27.81 -9.44 -1.55
N SER A 170 28.64 -8.79 -2.36
CA SER A 170 30.09 -8.75 -2.24
C SER A 170 30.54 -7.76 -1.16
N MET A 171 31.57 -8.14 -0.41
CA MET A 171 32.24 -7.30 0.59
C MET A 171 32.95 -6.07 -0.02
N VAL A 172 33.16 -6.06 -1.34
CA VAL A 172 33.81 -4.95 -2.08
C VAL A 172 33.09 -3.62 -1.84
N TRP A 173 31.77 -3.65 -1.70
CA TRP A 173 30.95 -2.43 -1.58
C TRP A 173 30.69 -2.01 -0.14
N LYS A 174 31.34 -2.61 0.87
CA LYS A 174 31.05 -2.34 2.28
C LYS A 174 31.14 -0.85 2.64
N ARG A 175 32.10 -0.11 2.05
CA ARG A 175 32.29 1.33 2.31
C ARG A 175 31.25 2.23 1.61
N SER A 176 30.72 1.81 0.46
CA SER A 176 29.75 2.58 -0.35
C SER A 176 28.33 2.00 -0.32
N PHE A 177 28.09 0.94 0.45
CA PHE A 177 26.83 0.21 0.51
C PHE A 177 25.65 1.14 0.80
N THR A 178 25.80 2.05 1.78
CA THR A 178 24.76 3.02 2.13
C THR A 178 24.41 3.93 0.94
N ALA A 179 25.41 4.42 0.21
CA ALA A 179 25.19 5.28 -0.97
C ALA A 179 24.52 4.50 -2.12
N LEU A 180 24.91 3.24 -2.33
CA LEU A 180 24.29 2.35 -3.32
C LEU A 180 22.83 2.05 -2.97
N CYS A 181 22.53 1.78 -1.70
CA CYS A 181 21.16 1.59 -1.20
C CYS A 181 20.32 2.85 -1.37
N TYR A 182 20.90 4.01 -1.08
CA TYR A 182 20.24 5.30 -1.28
C TYR A 182 19.92 5.54 -2.77
N SER A 183 20.91 5.32 -3.65
CA SER A 183 20.74 5.45 -5.10
C SER A 183 19.68 4.48 -5.65
N ALA A 184 19.68 3.23 -5.20
CA ALA A 184 18.66 2.25 -5.57
C ALA A 184 17.26 2.65 -5.11
N THR A 185 17.13 3.20 -3.90
CA THR A 185 15.85 3.65 -3.33
C THR A 185 15.33 4.90 -4.05
N LEU A 186 16.21 5.85 -4.36
CA LEU A 186 15.90 7.04 -5.13
C LEU A 186 15.45 6.67 -6.55
N GLY A 187 16.23 5.83 -7.24
CA GLY A 187 15.88 5.31 -8.56
C GLY A 187 14.60 4.50 -8.58
N ALA A 188 14.25 3.83 -7.48
CA ALA A 188 12.98 3.15 -7.36
C ALA A 188 11.78 4.09 -7.18
N SER A 189 12.01 5.30 -6.67
CA SER A 189 10.98 6.28 -6.36
C SER A 189 10.71 7.24 -7.52
N VAL A 190 11.76 7.79 -8.14
CA VAL A 190 11.65 8.78 -9.23
C VAL A 190 12.01 8.22 -10.61
N GLY A 191 12.56 7.01 -10.67
CA GLY A 191 13.11 6.41 -11.89
C GLY A 191 14.61 6.70 -12.04
N ARG A 192 15.31 5.83 -12.78
CA ARG A 192 16.78 5.82 -12.83
C ARG A 192 17.39 7.10 -13.39
N GLY A 193 16.81 7.66 -14.44
CA GLY A 193 17.33 8.87 -15.08
C GLY A 193 17.25 10.06 -14.14
N LEU A 194 16.06 10.30 -13.59
CA LEU A 194 15.85 11.40 -12.64
C LEU A 194 16.65 11.22 -11.35
N SER A 195 16.80 9.98 -10.86
CA SER A 195 17.63 9.74 -9.67
C SER A 195 19.11 10.05 -9.90
N LEU A 196 19.61 9.83 -11.12
CA LEU A 196 21.00 10.15 -11.46
C LEU A 196 21.24 11.65 -11.43
N LEU A 197 20.32 12.42 -12.01
CA LEU A 197 20.39 13.89 -12.03
C LEU A 197 20.28 14.48 -10.62
N GLN A 198 19.32 13.99 -9.82
CA GLN A 198 19.17 14.42 -8.42
C GLN A 198 20.38 14.04 -7.56
N PHE A 199 21.02 12.91 -7.84
CA PHE A 199 22.24 12.52 -7.15
C PHE A 199 23.41 13.43 -7.52
N ALA A 200 23.59 13.74 -8.80
CA ALA A 200 24.62 14.64 -9.29
C ALA A 200 24.48 16.06 -8.71
N GLU A 201 23.25 16.59 -8.71
CA GLU A 201 22.93 17.90 -8.10
C GLU A 201 23.32 17.94 -6.62
N ARG A 202 23.03 16.88 -5.87
CA ARG A 202 23.45 16.76 -4.46
C ARG A 202 24.95 16.63 -4.25
N CYS A 203 25.67 16.12 -5.25
CA CYS A 203 27.13 16.10 -5.26
C CYS A 203 27.73 17.46 -5.69
N GLY A 204 26.91 18.47 -5.95
CA GLY A 204 27.35 19.78 -6.43
C GLY A 204 27.70 19.80 -7.93
N ILE A 205 27.33 18.75 -8.66
CA ILE A 205 27.53 18.67 -10.11
C ILE A 205 26.29 19.25 -10.78
N ASN A 206 26.44 20.42 -11.39
CA ASN A 206 25.36 21.05 -12.13
C ASN A 206 25.36 20.52 -13.57
N ILE A 207 24.28 19.84 -13.97
CA ILE A 207 24.17 19.20 -15.29
C ILE A 207 23.14 19.96 -16.10
N GLU A 208 23.58 20.60 -17.17
CA GLU A 208 22.71 21.31 -18.09
C GLU A 208 21.92 20.36 -19.01
N ALA A 209 20.80 20.82 -19.55
CA ALA A 209 19.98 20.02 -20.46
C ALA A 209 20.71 19.67 -21.79
N SER A 210 21.70 20.48 -22.16
CA SER A 210 22.58 20.28 -23.30
C SER A 210 23.56 19.12 -23.09
N ASP A 211 23.88 18.78 -21.83
CA ASP A 211 24.90 17.82 -21.44
C ASP A 211 24.56 16.40 -21.93
N PRO A 212 25.53 15.65 -22.50
CA PRO A 212 25.35 14.25 -22.87
C PRO A 212 24.79 13.37 -21.76
N MET A 213 25.19 13.61 -20.51
CA MET A 213 24.72 12.88 -19.33
C MET A 213 23.23 13.13 -19.07
N TYR A 214 22.76 14.37 -19.23
CA TYR A 214 21.33 14.70 -19.13
C TYR A 214 20.52 13.98 -20.20
N ARG A 215 20.98 14.04 -21.45
CA ARG A 215 20.32 13.37 -22.58
C ARG A 215 20.22 11.86 -22.35
N TYR A 216 21.30 11.24 -21.88
CA TYR A 216 21.32 9.81 -21.56
C TYR A 216 20.37 9.46 -20.40
N ALA A 217 20.37 10.26 -19.33
CA ALA A 217 19.48 10.07 -18.19
C ALA A 217 18.00 10.14 -18.62
N MET A 218 17.63 11.14 -19.42
CA MET A 218 16.25 11.30 -19.91
C MET A 218 15.86 10.23 -20.93
N PHE A 219 16.79 9.81 -21.79
CA PHE A 219 16.57 8.70 -22.73
C PHE A 219 16.23 7.40 -22.00
N THR A 220 17.05 7.02 -21.02
CA THR A 220 16.82 5.78 -20.23
C THR A 220 15.51 5.84 -19.44
N GLN A 221 15.16 7.01 -18.88
CA GLN A 221 13.87 7.24 -18.22
C GLN A 221 12.69 7.05 -19.19
N ASN A 222 12.77 7.64 -20.38
CA ASN A 222 11.71 7.60 -21.38
C ASN A 222 11.49 6.18 -21.91
N ILE A 223 12.56 5.42 -22.18
CA ILE A 223 12.47 4.01 -22.57
C ILE A 223 11.82 3.17 -21.48
N ALA A 224 12.24 3.35 -20.23
CA ALA A 224 11.66 2.62 -19.11
C ALA A 224 10.15 2.90 -18.96
N ARG A 225 9.74 4.17 -19.12
CA ARG A 225 8.33 4.57 -19.14
C ARG A 225 7.58 3.92 -20.30
N TYR A 226 8.09 4.01 -21.53
CA TYR A 226 7.50 3.38 -22.69
C TYR A 226 7.25 1.88 -22.48
N HIS A 227 8.24 1.14 -21.99
CA HIS A 227 8.08 -0.29 -21.69
C HIS A 227 7.08 -0.57 -20.57
N SER A 228 7.02 0.27 -19.54
CA SER A 228 6.01 0.16 -18.48
C SER A 228 4.60 0.34 -19.04
N ASP A 229 4.37 1.37 -19.84
CA ASP A 229 3.07 1.70 -20.40
C ASP A 229 2.62 0.61 -21.39
N ARG A 230 3.54 0.15 -22.26
CA ARG A 230 3.30 -0.98 -23.15
C ARG A 230 2.89 -2.24 -22.39
N LYS A 231 3.52 -2.54 -21.25
CA LYS A 231 3.20 -3.71 -20.42
C LYS A 231 1.80 -3.64 -19.78
N GLN A 232 1.21 -2.46 -19.66
CA GLN A 232 -0.14 -2.30 -19.11
C GLN A 232 -1.24 -2.53 -20.14
N LYS A 233 -0.95 -2.34 -21.44
CA LYS A 233 -1.88 -2.53 -22.56
C LYS A 233 -2.41 -3.97 -22.62
N HIS A 234 -3.70 -4.11 -22.95
CA HIS A 234 -4.36 -5.42 -23.05
C HIS A 234 -3.68 -6.31 -24.09
N GLU A 235 -3.43 -5.78 -25.29
CA GLU A 235 -2.74 -6.47 -26.39
C GLU A 235 -1.44 -7.15 -25.94
N TYR A 236 -0.61 -6.44 -25.19
CA TYR A 236 0.66 -6.98 -24.70
C TYR A 236 0.45 -8.12 -23.70
N LYS A 237 -0.54 -7.99 -22.79
CA LYS A 237 -0.87 -9.03 -21.82
C LYS A 237 -1.39 -10.30 -22.51
N THR A 238 -2.27 -10.13 -23.50
CA THR A 238 -2.84 -11.23 -24.29
C THR A 238 -1.76 -11.92 -25.12
N SER A 239 -0.94 -11.15 -25.85
CA SER A 239 0.19 -11.68 -26.63
C SER A 239 1.16 -12.47 -25.75
N ARG A 240 1.52 -11.93 -24.58
CA ARG A 240 2.38 -12.63 -23.62
C ARG A 240 1.74 -13.94 -23.12
N TYR A 241 0.46 -13.93 -22.78
CA TYR A 241 -0.24 -15.13 -22.32
C TYR A 241 -0.26 -16.23 -23.40
N LEU A 242 -0.60 -15.86 -24.64
CA LEU A 242 -0.59 -16.78 -25.77
C LEU A 242 0.80 -17.33 -26.08
N SER A 243 1.85 -16.49 -25.94
CA SER A 243 3.23 -16.94 -26.14
C SER A 243 3.70 -17.96 -25.10
N HIS A 244 3.16 -17.92 -23.87
CA HIS A 244 3.46 -18.90 -22.84
C HIS A 244 2.75 -20.24 -23.09
N ARG A 245 1.48 -20.22 -23.53
CA ARG A 245 0.74 -21.45 -23.88
C ARG A 245 1.32 -22.21 -25.07
N LYS A 246 2.06 -21.56 -25.97
CA LYS A 246 2.75 -22.22 -27.09
C LYS A 246 4.05 -22.94 -26.69
N ARG A 247 4.51 -22.76 -25.45
CA ARG A 247 5.73 -23.41 -24.92
C ARG A 247 5.42 -24.60 -24.01
N GLU A 248 4.15 -24.85 -23.73
CA GLU A 248 3.62 -26.06 -23.09
C GLU A 248 3.15 -27.03 -24.18
#